data_AF-A0A517YWX4-F1
#
_entry.id   AF-A0A517YWX4-F1
#
_cell.length_a   1.000
_cell.length_b   1.000
_cell.length_c   1.000
_cell.angle_alpha   90.00
_cell.angle_beta   90.00
_cell.angle_gamma   90.00
#
_symmetry.space_group_name_H-M   'P 1'
#
loop_
_entity.id
_entity.type
_entity.pdbx_description
1 polymer ?
#
loop_
_entity_poly.entity_id
_entity_poly.type
_entity_poly.pdbx_seq_one_letter_code
_entity_poly.pdbx_strand_id
1 'polypeptide(L)'
;MTKLIQSFYYLFLGSWLGSLIMLALTAAASFKTLRTYQAIPGIEPYNLPIFANKYPEILAGAVVGQSVEYLTLFQIICAIGTFLALFLNYTINRKQNRKLPSFIRTTLYLLTVATLLIHIFLTAPSMNSLRDKIYNPDITQTDRDAAYTKFQSLHKFSERSTGSAVFLLAAIILISPFTQKPRSIQPLDSPPTNS
;
A
#
# COMPACT_ATOMS: atom_id res chain seq x y z
N MET A 1 13.45 17.16 -20.44
CA MET A 1 12.33 16.20 -20.39
C MET A 1 12.57 15.06 -19.39
N THR A 2 13.74 14.40 -19.41
CA THR A 2 14.06 13.29 -18.49
C THR A 2 13.95 13.63 -17.00
N LYS A 3 14.36 14.83 -16.58
CA LYS A 3 14.21 15.31 -15.20
C LYS A 3 12.76 15.34 -14.73
N LEU A 4 11.84 15.81 -15.57
CA LEU A 4 10.41 15.91 -15.25
C LEU A 4 9.81 14.51 -15.02
N ILE A 5 10.12 13.56 -15.90
CA ILE A 5 9.64 12.17 -15.82
C ILE A 5 10.18 11.50 -14.55
N GLN A 6 11.45 11.77 -14.22
CA GLN A 6 12.05 11.30 -12.98
C GLN A 6 11.37 11.91 -11.74
N SER A 7 11.07 13.21 -11.75
CA SER A 7 10.32 13.85 -10.65
C SER A 7 8.95 13.20 -10.46
N PHE A 8 8.19 12.96 -11.54
CA PHE A 8 6.91 12.24 -11.44
C PHE A 8 7.08 10.81 -10.95
N TYR A 9 8.11 10.09 -11.41
CA TYR A 9 8.41 8.74 -10.93
C TYR A 9 8.61 8.72 -9.40
N TYR A 10 9.47 9.59 -8.86
CA TYR A 10 9.69 9.66 -7.41
C TYR A 10 8.48 10.19 -6.64
N LEU A 11 7.69 11.08 -7.24
CA LEU A 11 6.46 11.60 -6.64
C LEU A 11 5.45 10.47 -6.44
N PHE A 12 5.13 9.70 -7.48
CA PHE A 12 4.19 8.58 -7.38
C PHE A 12 4.71 7.48 -6.48
N LEU A 13 5.99 7.11 -6.60
CA LEU A 13 6.60 6.07 -5.78
C LEU A 13 6.64 6.46 -4.29
N GLY A 14 7.02 7.70 -4.00
CA GLY A 14 7.04 8.25 -2.64
C GLY A 14 5.64 8.39 -2.06
N SER A 15 4.67 8.83 -2.85
CA SER A 15 3.25 8.90 -2.45
C SER A 15 2.69 7.51 -2.16
N TRP A 16 3.03 6.51 -2.97
CA TRP A 16 2.62 5.13 -2.74
C TRP A 16 3.15 4.61 -1.40
N LEU A 17 4.47 4.72 -1.18
CA LEU A 17 5.09 4.30 0.07
C LEU A 17 4.52 5.06 1.28
N GLY A 18 4.41 6.39 1.17
CA GLY A 18 3.88 7.24 2.23
C GLY A 18 2.44 6.88 2.60
N SER A 19 1.61 6.55 1.62
CA SER A 19 0.22 6.13 1.84
C SER A 19 0.12 4.83 2.65
N LEU A 20 0.99 3.84 2.39
CA LEU A 20 1.03 2.59 3.15
C LEU A 20 1.48 2.80 4.60
N ILE A 21 2.48 3.67 4.81
CA ILE A 21 2.94 4.03 6.16
C ILE A 21 1.82 4.77 6.91
N MET A 22 1.16 5.72 6.26
CA MET A 22 0.04 6.44 6.86
C MET A 22 -1.11 5.51 7.21
N LEU A 23 -1.43 4.51 6.38
CA LEU A 23 -2.43 3.50 6.73
C LEU A 23 -2.08 2.76 8.01
N ALA A 24 -0.82 2.32 8.16
CA ALA A 24 -0.38 1.62 9.36
C ALA A 24 -0.52 2.50 10.62
N LEU A 25 -0.14 3.78 10.51
CA LEU A 25 -0.29 4.75 11.60
C LEU A 25 -1.76 5.04 11.92
N THR A 26 -2.59 5.25 10.91
CA THR A 26 -4.03 5.49 11.07
C THR A 26 -4.71 4.29 11.71
N ALA A 27 -4.41 3.06 11.27
CA ALA A 27 -4.95 1.86 11.87
C ALA A 27 -4.59 1.77 13.36
N ALA A 28 -3.30 1.94 13.69
CA ALA A 28 -2.84 1.93 15.08
C ALA A 28 -3.52 3.01 15.95
N ALA A 29 -3.65 4.23 15.41
CA ALA A 29 -4.33 5.33 16.10
C ALA A 29 -5.83 5.07 16.29
N SER A 30 -6.52 4.54 15.28
CA SER A 30 -7.95 4.20 15.34
C SER A 30 -8.23 3.12 16.37
N PHE A 31 -7.46 2.02 16.40
CA PHE A 31 -7.63 0.97 17.40
C PHE A 31 -7.35 1.48 18.82
N LYS A 32 -6.34 2.34 19.00
CA LYS A 32 -6.04 2.95 20.30
C LYS A 32 -7.19 3.84 20.79
N THR A 33 -7.71 4.72 19.94
CA THR A 33 -8.75 5.69 20.29
C THR A 33 -10.11 5.03 20.49
N LEU A 34 -10.46 4.03 19.68
CA LEU A 34 -11.77 3.38 19.77
C LEU A 34 -11.85 2.39 20.93
N ARG A 35 -10.73 1.78 21.36
CA ARG A 35 -10.71 0.93 22.57
C ARG A 35 -11.19 1.66 23.84
N THR A 36 -11.07 2.99 23.87
CA THR A 36 -11.55 3.82 24.99
C THR A 36 -13.00 4.27 24.86
N TYR A 37 -13.66 4.01 23.73
CA TYR A 37 -15.04 4.42 23.48
C TYR A 37 -16.03 3.39 24.05
N GLN A 38 -16.97 3.86 24.88
CA GLN A 38 -18.11 3.05 25.31
C GLN A 38 -19.24 3.14 24.28
N ALA A 39 -19.96 2.04 24.06
CA ALA A 39 -21.08 2.00 23.12
C ALA A 39 -22.17 2.98 23.56
N ILE A 40 -22.66 3.81 22.63
CA ILE A 40 -23.82 4.67 22.88
C ILE A 40 -25.07 3.79 22.70
N PRO A 41 -25.93 3.62 23.72
CA PRO A 41 -27.13 2.80 23.59
C PRO A 41 -28.08 3.39 22.55
N GLY A 42 -28.63 2.53 21.66
CA GLY A 42 -29.70 2.89 20.72
C GLY A 42 -29.39 2.85 19.22
N ILE A 43 -28.17 2.45 18.80
CA ILE A 43 -27.79 2.36 17.38
C ILE A 43 -27.68 0.89 16.94
N GLU A 44 -28.72 0.34 16.30
CA GLU A 44 -28.67 -0.97 15.63
C GLU A 44 -27.82 -0.90 14.35
N PRO A 45 -27.14 -1.99 13.93
CA PRO A 45 -27.18 -3.38 14.45
C PRO A 45 -26.18 -3.67 15.59
N TYR A 46 -25.41 -2.66 16.01
CA TYR A 46 -24.30 -2.84 16.93
C TYR A 46 -24.71 -2.88 18.42
N ASN A 47 -25.98 -2.58 18.72
CA ASN A 47 -26.54 -2.60 20.07
C ASN A 47 -27.13 -3.97 20.49
N LEU A 48 -26.93 -5.03 19.68
CA LEU A 48 -27.32 -6.38 20.09
C LEU A 48 -26.49 -6.81 21.32
N PRO A 49 -27.11 -7.44 22.35
CA PRO A 49 -26.41 -7.81 23.59
C PRO A 49 -25.22 -8.77 23.36
N ILE A 50 -25.24 -9.49 22.24
CA ILE A 50 -24.18 -10.42 21.81
C ILE A 50 -22.89 -9.67 21.39
N PHE A 51 -23.02 -8.41 20.92
CA PHE A 51 -21.91 -7.59 20.43
C PHE A 51 -21.55 -6.42 21.37
N ALA A 52 -22.29 -6.21 22.46
CA ALA A 52 -22.07 -5.11 23.40
C ALA A 52 -20.63 -5.02 23.93
N ASN A 53 -19.99 -6.17 24.19
CA ASN A 53 -18.60 -6.24 24.66
C ASN A 53 -17.55 -6.10 23.54
N LYS A 54 -17.95 -6.21 22.26
CA LYS A 54 -17.07 -6.14 21.07
C LYS A 54 -17.28 -4.89 20.23
N TYR A 55 -18.27 -4.06 20.56
CA TYR A 55 -18.64 -2.83 19.85
C TYR A 55 -17.45 -1.96 19.42
N PRO A 56 -16.46 -1.66 20.30
CA PRO A 56 -15.39 -0.75 19.94
C PRO A 56 -14.45 -1.33 18.87
N GLU A 57 -14.25 -2.65 18.88
CA GLU A 57 -13.42 -3.36 17.89
C GLU A 57 -14.12 -3.42 16.53
N ILE A 58 -15.44 -3.63 16.53
CA ILE A 58 -16.24 -3.68 15.31
C ILE A 58 -16.26 -2.32 14.62
N LEU A 59 -16.47 -1.25 15.40
CA LEU A 59 -16.45 0.12 14.90
C LEU A 59 -15.07 0.49 14.35
N ALA A 60 -13.99 0.12 15.04
CA ALA A 60 -12.63 0.30 14.55
C ALA A 60 -12.38 -0.43 13.24
N GLY A 61 -12.81 -1.70 13.14
CA GLY A 61 -12.72 -2.47 11.91
C GLY A 61 -13.50 -1.84 10.76
N ALA A 62 -14.66 -1.23 11.02
CA ALA A 62 -15.43 -0.54 9.99
C ALA A 62 -14.73 0.71 9.46
N VAL A 63 -14.23 1.58 10.35
CA VAL A 63 -13.51 2.81 9.98
C VAL A 63 -12.22 2.49 9.23
N VAL A 64 -11.45 1.51 9.73
CA VAL A 64 -10.22 1.06 9.06
C VAL A 64 -10.54 0.42 7.72
N GLY A 65 -11.58 -0.41 7.62
CA GLY A 65 -12.01 -1.03 6.37
C GLY A 65 -12.33 -0.01 5.28
N GLN A 66 -13.10 1.03 5.62
CA GLN A 66 -13.41 2.11 4.68
C GLN A 66 -12.15 2.90 4.28
N SER A 67 -11.22 3.12 5.21
CA SER A 67 -9.94 3.77 4.93
C SER A 67 -9.08 2.95 3.94
N VAL A 68 -9.11 1.62 4.06
CA VAL A 68 -8.39 0.70 3.16
C VAL A 68 -8.95 0.77 1.73
N GLU A 69 -10.26 0.94 1.54
CA GLU A 69 -10.87 1.06 0.20
C GLU A 69 -10.38 2.32 -0.54
N TYR A 70 -10.45 3.48 0.12
CA TYR A 70 -9.93 4.74 -0.45
C TYR A 70 -8.43 4.66 -0.71
N LEU A 71 -7.69 4.04 0.20
CA LEU A 71 -6.26 3.84 0.03
C LEU A 71 -5.96 2.92 -1.15
N THR A 72 -6.75 1.86 -1.36
CA THR A 72 -6.58 0.93 -2.47
C THR A 72 -6.70 1.66 -3.80
N LEU A 73 -7.72 2.53 -3.94
CA LEU A 73 -7.85 3.38 -5.12
C LEU A 73 -6.62 4.30 -5.31
N PHE A 74 -6.16 4.93 -4.23
CA PHE A 74 -4.96 5.78 -4.29
C PHE A 74 -3.70 5.01 -4.70
N GLN A 75 -3.53 3.79 -4.18
CA GLN A 75 -2.42 2.90 -4.54
C GLN A 75 -2.47 2.51 -6.02
N ILE A 76 -3.66 2.23 -6.58
CA ILE A 76 -3.83 1.96 -8.01
C ILE A 76 -3.38 3.17 -8.84
N ILE A 77 -3.78 4.39 -8.46
CA ILE A 77 -3.37 5.61 -9.15
C ILE A 77 -1.84 5.76 -9.12
N CYS A 78 -1.22 5.54 -7.96
CA CYS A 78 0.23 5.60 -7.82
C CYS A 78 0.95 4.49 -8.62
N ALA A 79 0.39 3.28 -8.64
CA ALA A 79 0.92 2.16 -9.40
C ALA A 79 0.93 2.47 -10.90
N ILE A 80 -0.19 2.96 -11.43
CA ILE A 80 -0.34 3.37 -12.84
C ILE A 80 0.60 4.55 -13.16
N GLY A 81 0.64 5.58 -12.32
CA GLY A 81 1.54 6.73 -12.52
C GLY A 81 3.01 6.32 -12.54
N THR A 82 3.42 5.42 -11.65
CA THR A 82 4.77 4.86 -11.61
C THR A 82 5.06 4.01 -12.85
N PHE A 83 4.10 3.20 -13.31
CA PHE A 83 4.21 2.41 -14.54
C PHE A 83 4.49 3.30 -15.75
N LEU A 84 3.66 4.34 -15.94
CA LEU A 84 3.80 5.27 -17.05
C LEU A 84 5.15 5.98 -17.01
N ALA A 85 5.60 6.42 -15.84
CA ALA A 85 6.90 7.07 -15.69
C ALA A 85 8.08 6.11 -15.96
N LEU A 86 7.97 4.83 -15.55
CA LEU A 86 8.95 3.79 -15.88
C LEU A 86 8.99 3.50 -17.39
N PHE A 87 7.82 3.37 -18.01
CA PHE A 87 7.68 3.12 -19.45
C PHE A 87 8.24 4.27 -20.29
N LEU A 88 7.94 5.52 -19.94
CA LEU A 88 8.50 6.72 -20.59
C LEU A 88 10.02 6.80 -20.41
N ASN A 89 10.54 6.48 -19.22
CA ASN A 89 11.98 6.43 -19.00
C ASN A 89 12.66 5.35 -19.84
N TYR A 90 12.02 4.18 -20.00
CA TYR A 90 12.55 3.09 -20.82
C TYR A 90 12.59 3.45 -22.30
N THR A 91 11.53 4.08 -22.82
CA THR A 91 11.44 4.49 -24.23
C THR A 91 12.43 5.59 -24.58
N ILE A 92 12.58 6.62 -23.74
CA ILE A 92 13.47 7.76 -24.01
C ILE A 92 14.95 7.39 -23.84
N ASN A 93 15.31 6.59 -22.83
CA ASN A 93 16.71 6.30 -22.48
C ASN A 93 17.20 4.93 -22.96
N ARG A 94 16.64 4.38 -24.05
CA ARG A 94 16.88 3.01 -24.54
C ARG A 94 18.36 2.66 -24.72
N LYS A 95 19.21 3.62 -25.12
CA LYS A 95 20.66 3.41 -25.36
C LYS A 95 21.54 3.59 -24.12
N GLN A 96 21.02 4.22 -23.05
CA GLN A 96 21.84 4.71 -21.94
C GLN A 96 21.57 3.99 -20.62
N ASN A 97 20.54 3.13 -20.59
CA ASN A 97 20.14 2.37 -19.41
C ASN A 97 21.12 1.21 -19.12
N ARG A 98 21.66 1.17 -17.90
CA ARG A 98 22.38 0.00 -17.39
C ARG A 98 21.39 -1.16 -17.25
N LYS A 99 21.67 -2.29 -17.91
CA LYS A 99 20.74 -3.43 -17.99
C LYS A 99 20.36 -3.98 -16.62
N LEU A 100 21.33 -4.19 -15.72
CA LEU A 100 21.12 -4.86 -14.44
C LEU A 100 20.26 -4.05 -13.43
N PRO A 101 20.60 -2.81 -13.03
CA PRO A 101 19.82 -2.09 -12.02
C PRO A 101 18.42 -1.71 -12.53
N SER A 102 18.27 -1.48 -13.84
CA SER A 102 16.95 -1.24 -14.45
C SER A 102 16.07 -2.49 -14.41
N PHE A 103 16.66 -3.67 -14.64
CA PHE A 103 15.96 -4.95 -14.51
C PHE A 103 15.50 -5.20 -13.08
N ILE A 104 16.40 -5.07 -12.09
CA ILE A 104 16.06 -5.25 -10.66
C ILE A 104 14.93 -4.32 -10.25
N ARG A 105 15.01 -3.02 -10.60
CA ARG A 105 13.97 -2.04 -10.30
C ARG A 105 12.61 -2.41 -10.89
N THR A 106 12.58 -2.89 -12.13
CA THR A 106 11.35 -3.30 -12.81
C THR A 106 10.76 -4.55 -12.17
N THR A 107 11.60 -5.54 -11.84
CA THR A 107 11.17 -6.77 -11.16
C THR A 107 10.58 -6.46 -9.78
N LEU A 108 11.24 -5.61 -8.99
CA LEU A 108 10.71 -5.18 -7.68
C LEU A 108 9.37 -4.45 -7.84
N TYR A 109 9.25 -3.55 -8.82
CA TYR A 109 7.99 -2.86 -9.11
C TYR A 109 6.87 -3.86 -9.46
N LEU A 110 7.14 -4.83 -10.33
CA LEU A 110 6.16 -5.86 -10.71
C LEU A 110 5.74 -6.71 -9.51
N LEU A 111 6.67 -7.07 -8.62
CA LEU A 111 6.37 -7.78 -7.38
C LEU A 111 5.46 -6.94 -6.47
N THR A 112 5.71 -5.64 -6.33
CA THR A 112 4.83 -4.73 -5.57
C THR A 112 3.44 -4.62 -6.19
N VAL A 113 3.35 -4.55 -7.52
CA VAL A 113 2.04 -4.56 -8.19
C VAL A 113 1.33 -5.90 -7.96
N ALA A 114 2.05 -7.02 -8.04
CA ALA A 114 1.47 -8.34 -7.79
C ALA A 114 0.90 -8.46 -6.37
N THR A 115 1.58 -7.94 -5.34
CA THR A 115 1.04 -7.94 -3.97
C THR A 115 -0.23 -7.10 -3.84
N LEU A 116 -0.29 -5.93 -4.52
CA LEU A 116 -1.50 -5.11 -4.59
C LEU A 116 -2.66 -5.86 -5.27
N LEU A 117 -2.40 -6.52 -6.41
CA LEU A 117 -3.44 -7.28 -7.13
C LEU A 117 -3.93 -8.49 -6.31
N ILE A 118 -3.04 -9.20 -5.63
CA ILE A 118 -3.41 -10.30 -4.71
C ILE A 118 -4.33 -9.75 -3.61
N HIS A 119 -4.01 -8.58 -3.05
CA HIS A 119 -4.86 -7.97 -2.04
C HIS A 119 -6.25 -7.64 -2.59
N ILE A 120 -6.34 -6.99 -3.75
CA ILE A 120 -7.61 -6.57 -4.37
C ILE A 120 -8.48 -7.77 -4.76
N PHE A 121 -7.91 -8.77 -5.44
CA PHE A 121 -8.70 -9.83 -6.06
C PHE A 121 -8.91 -11.06 -5.18
N LEU A 122 -8.03 -11.31 -4.21
CA LEU A 122 -8.09 -12.53 -3.39
C LEU A 122 -8.40 -12.18 -1.93
N THR A 123 -7.61 -11.31 -1.32
CA THR A 123 -7.67 -11.07 0.13
C THR A 123 -8.88 -10.25 0.54
N ALA A 124 -9.07 -9.07 -0.07
CA ALA A 124 -10.15 -8.14 0.25
C ALA A 124 -11.56 -8.77 0.11
N PRO A 125 -11.94 -9.40 -1.02
CA PRO A 125 -13.28 -9.99 -1.16
C PRO A 125 -13.51 -11.14 -0.17
N SER A 126 -12.49 -11.98 0.06
CA SER A 126 -12.58 -13.08 1.02
C SER A 126 -12.77 -12.58 2.45
N MET A 127 -12.03 -11.53 2.84
CA MET A 127 -12.16 -10.90 4.16
C MET A 127 -13.53 -10.25 4.35
N ASN A 128 -14.05 -9.55 3.32
CA ASN A 128 -15.38 -8.94 3.38
C ASN A 128 -16.48 -9.99 3.53
N SER A 129 -16.44 -11.06 2.73
CA SER A 129 -17.41 -12.16 2.85
C SER A 129 -17.39 -12.83 4.23
N LEU A 130 -16.20 -13.02 4.81
CA LEU A 130 -16.08 -13.57 6.16
C LEU A 130 -16.56 -12.58 7.23
N ARG A 131 -16.31 -11.29 7.04
CA ARG A 131 -16.79 -10.22 7.92
C ARG A 131 -18.31 -10.19 7.96
N ASP A 132 -18.97 -10.30 6.82
CA ASP A 132 -20.43 -10.34 6.73
C ASP A 132 -21.00 -11.55 7.48
N LYS A 133 -20.32 -12.70 7.40
CA LYS A 133 -20.69 -13.89 8.19
C LYS A 133 -20.50 -13.66 9.69
N ILE A 134 -19.35 -13.14 10.13
CA ILE A 134 -19.05 -12.92 11.56
C ILE A 134 -20.11 -12.04 12.22
N TYR A 135 -20.63 -11.04 11.51
CA TYR A 135 -21.61 -10.09 12.04
C TYR A 135 -23.06 -10.42 11.67
N ASN A 136 -23.33 -11.55 11.03
CA ASN A 136 -24.68 -12.00 10.74
C ASN A 136 -25.34 -12.55 12.04
N PRO A 137 -26.49 -12.00 12.47
CA PRO A 137 -27.18 -12.47 13.67
C PRO A 137 -27.83 -13.86 13.47
N ASP A 138 -28.18 -14.23 12.24
CA ASP A 138 -28.99 -15.40 11.90
C ASP A 138 -28.18 -16.71 11.83
N ILE A 139 -26.85 -16.63 11.88
CA ILE A 139 -25.99 -17.82 11.81
C ILE A 139 -25.60 -18.33 13.20
N THR A 140 -25.26 -19.63 13.27
CA THR A 140 -24.87 -20.27 14.52
C THR A 140 -23.56 -19.70 15.06
N GLN A 141 -23.36 -19.79 16.39
CA GLN A 141 -22.12 -19.35 17.02
C GLN A 141 -20.90 -20.15 16.50
N THR A 142 -21.07 -21.45 16.26
CA THR A 142 -20.01 -22.32 15.71
C THR A 142 -19.56 -21.84 14.33
N ASP A 143 -20.49 -21.43 13.47
CA ASP A 143 -20.16 -20.89 12.14
C ASP A 143 -19.46 -19.53 12.23
N ARG A 144 -19.88 -18.66 13.17
CA ARG A 144 -19.20 -17.39 13.45
C ARG A 144 -17.76 -17.60 13.88
N ASP A 145 -17.50 -18.53 14.80
CA ASP A 145 -16.16 -18.81 15.30
C ASP A 145 -15.25 -19.37 14.20
N ALA A 146 -15.77 -20.27 13.37
CA ALA A 146 -15.05 -20.79 12.19
C ALA A 146 -14.74 -19.69 11.16
N ALA A 147 -15.69 -18.79 10.89
CA ALA A 147 -15.47 -17.63 10.03
C ALA A 147 -14.42 -16.67 10.62
N TYR A 148 -14.45 -16.44 11.93
CA TYR A 148 -13.49 -15.61 12.64
C TYR A 148 -12.06 -16.16 12.56
N THR A 149 -11.87 -17.47 12.76
CA THR A 149 -10.54 -18.10 12.60
C THR A 149 -9.98 -17.92 11.19
N LYS A 150 -10.80 -18.11 10.15
CA LYS A 150 -10.40 -17.88 8.76
C LYS A 150 -10.08 -16.42 8.49
N PHE A 151 -10.89 -15.50 9.02
CA PHE A 151 -10.68 -14.07 8.90
C PHE A 151 -9.35 -13.65 9.51
N GLN A 152 -9.02 -14.14 10.72
CA GLN A 152 -7.76 -13.86 11.40
C GLN A 152 -6.54 -14.36 10.61
N SER A 153 -6.65 -15.52 9.94
CA SER A 153 -5.59 -16.03 9.08
C SER A 153 -5.35 -15.12 7.87
N LEU A 154 -6.43 -14.70 7.18
CA LEU A 154 -6.34 -13.77 6.06
C LEU A 154 -5.87 -12.37 6.48
N HIS A 155 -6.27 -11.89 7.65
CA HIS A 155 -5.80 -10.63 8.21
C HIS A 155 -4.27 -10.65 8.38
N LYS A 156 -3.72 -11.68 9.03
CA LYS A 156 -2.26 -11.85 9.17
C LYS A 156 -1.55 -11.95 7.82
N PHE A 157 -2.16 -12.63 6.85
CA PHE A 157 -1.62 -12.68 5.49
C PHE A 157 -1.60 -11.29 4.84
N SER A 158 -2.68 -10.52 4.98
CA SER A 158 -2.80 -9.15 4.50
C SER A 158 -1.74 -8.22 5.12
N GLU A 159 -1.53 -8.31 6.43
CA GLU A 159 -0.49 -7.57 7.16
C GLU A 159 0.91 -7.86 6.60
N ARG A 160 1.24 -9.15 6.42
CA ARG A 160 2.52 -9.59 5.85
C ARG A 160 2.69 -9.13 4.40
N SER A 161 1.64 -9.21 3.59
CA SER A 161 1.64 -8.73 2.21
C SER A 161 1.89 -7.22 2.14
N THR A 162 1.21 -6.46 3.01
CA THR A 162 1.39 -4.99 3.11
C THR A 162 2.80 -4.64 3.55
N GLY A 163 3.34 -5.32 4.58
CA GLY A 163 4.72 -5.15 5.02
C GLY A 163 5.74 -5.47 3.92
N SER A 164 5.46 -6.51 3.12
CA SER A 164 6.28 -6.87 1.96
C SER A 164 6.25 -5.78 0.89
N ALA A 165 5.07 -5.20 0.61
CA ALA A 165 4.93 -4.09 -0.33
C ALA A 165 5.71 -2.85 0.11
N VAL A 166 5.63 -2.48 1.40
CA VAL A 166 6.44 -1.39 1.99
C VAL A 166 7.93 -1.64 1.80
N PHE A 167 8.39 -2.85 2.12
CA PHE A 167 9.80 -3.23 1.95
C PHE A 167 10.25 -3.15 0.48
N LEU A 168 9.46 -3.68 -0.45
CA LEU A 168 9.75 -3.63 -1.88
C LEU A 168 9.80 -2.19 -2.41
N LEU A 169 8.84 -1.34 -2.03
CA LEU A 169 8.83 0.08 -2.41
C LEU A 169 10.05 0.82 -1.88
N ALA A 170 10.42 0.60 -0.62
CA ALA A 170 11.64 1.18 -0.04
C ALA A 170 12.89 0.71 -0.79
N ALA A 171 12.99 -0.58 -1.12
CA ALA A 171 14.10 -1.12 -1.91
C ALA A 171 14.18 -0.49 -3.31
N ILE A 172 13.04 -0.29 -3.97
CA ILE A 172 12.97 0.42 -5.27
C ILE A 172 13.53 1.83 -5.13
N ILE A 173 13.12 2.58 -4.09
CA ILE A 173 13.61 3.95 -3.85
C ILE A 173 15.13 3.95 -3.66
N LEU A 174 15.66 3.04 -2.84
CA LEU A 174 17.09 2.96 -2.54
C LEU A 174 17.95 2.56 -3.75
N ILE A 175 17.44 1.69 -4.62
CA ILE A 175 18.16 1.24 -5.83
C ILE A 175 18.04 2.25 -6.98
N SER A 176 16.98 3.06 -7.01
CA SER A 176 16.68 3.97 -8.12
C SER A 176 17.83 4.94 -8.48
N PRO A 177 18.57 5.56 -7.54
CA PRO A 177 19.72 6.42 -7.86
C PRO A 177 20.81 5.70 -8.69
N PHE A 178 21.06 4.42 -8.44
CA PHE A 178 22.10 3.63 -9.13
C PHE A 178 21.72 3.26 -10.57
N THR A 179 20.46 3.47 -10.96
CA THR A 179 20.03 3.29 -12.36
C THR A 179 20.48 4.43 -13.27
N GLN A 180 20.90 5.56 -12.69
CA GLN A 180 21.25 6.76 -13.45
C GLN A 180 22.75 6.78 -13.74
N LYS A 181 23.13 7.14 -14.98
CA LYS A 181 24.55 7.35 -15.32
C LYS A 181 25.05 8.56 -14.51
N PRO A 182 26.20 8.46 -13.81
CA PRO A 182 26.77 9.61 -13.12
C PRO A 182 26.97 10.74 -14.12
N ARG A 183 26.47 11.93 -13.78
CA ARG A 183 26.64 13.14 -14.58
C ARG A 183 28.15 13.40 -14.62
N SER A 184 28.77 13.38 -15.80
CA SER A 184 30.13 13.88 -15.92
C SER A 184 30.09 15.33 -15.46
N ILE A 185 30.78 15.64 -14.36
CA ILE A 185 31.04 17.01 -13.96
C ILE A 185 31.87 17.57 -15.10
N GLN A 186 31.24 18.38 -15.95
CA GLN A 186 31.96 19.09 -17.00
C GLN A 186 32.90 20.03 -16.25
N PRO A 187 34.24 19.91 -16.42
CA PRO A 187 35.16 20.78 -15.72
C PRO A 187 34.77 22.22 -16.03
N LEU A 188 34.65 23.07 -15.00
CA LEU A 188 34.46 24.50 -15.19
C LEU A 188 35.53 24.97 -16.16
N ASP A 189 35.11 25.60 -17.25
CA ASP A 189 35.96 26.05 -18.34
C ASP A 189 37.26 26.64 -17.78
N SER A 190 38.38 26.02 -18.15
CA SER A 190 39.70 26.60 -17.89
C SER A 190 39.72 28.02 -18.45
N PRO A 191 40.22 29.02 -17.70
CA PRO A 191 40.18 30.42 -18.11
C PRO A 191 40.84 30.58 -19.49
N PRO A 192 40.34 31.51 -20.33
CA PRO A 192 40.89 31.74 -21.66
C PRO A 192 42.38 32.11 -21.54
N THR A 193 43.24 31.29 -22.12
CA THR A 193 44.65 31.62 -22.31
C THR A 193 44.73 32.68 -23.39
N ASN A 194 44.87 33.95 -22.96
CA ASN A 194 45.24 35.03 -23.86
C ASN A 194 46.71 34.82 -24.27
N SER A 195 46.92 34.37 -25.51
CA SER A 195 48.22 34.38 -26.20
C SER A 195 48.27 35.54 -27.16
#